data_AF-A0A3D4P2M2-F1
#
_entry.id   AF-A0A3D4P2M2-F1
#
_cell.length_a   1.000
_cell.length_b   1.000
_cell.length_c   1.000
_cell.angle_alpha   90.00
_cell.angle_beta   90.00
_cell.angle_gamma   90.00
#
_symmetry.space_group_name_H-M   'P 1'
#
loop_
_entity.id
_entity.type
_entity.pdbx_description
1 polymer ?
#
loop_
_entity_poly.entity_id
_entity_poly.type
_entity_poly.pdbx_seq_one_letter_code
_entity_poly.pdbx_strand_id
1 'polypeptide(L)'
;MSTHQNNDRPRGMDRRRFIGASASALASFGLGRGEQAFGQTAQSSTSGGGPKIKEYRTLGRTGFKVSDIGLGGGEVTDAALFEAVLDRGINYIDAAENYVNGQVERTIGKAMKNRDRKSVFITTKLYLRDANVTKQEVLDRSRKCLERLETDYVDCLQIHCPPTTAILKAPGFHDAVKELKAEGRVRFCGLSQHGSQWNEAPETMEQILMAAAEDGRFDLALFVYNFIQRDMGERILKAFKEKNIAATIMKANPVGTYTWIQQEVEKVKNSGEKMPEYLPALLERVKKVADQADAFKNTYNLTNDAELLVAAYRFVLAHPDVHTVCCMVQNYDELDTYASLSGTRLSAPEEKKLAAYAETYGQFYCRHACGQCEADCPRGVPVNAIMRFRHYFSAQGREKHAMAEYAGLETGRADLCAGCAGYCQKACPHGLPIQAMLTLAHQTLTLG
;
A
#
# COMPACT_ATOMS: atom_id res chain seq x y z
N MET A 1 -58.31 24.28 9.43
CA MET A 1 -57.99 25.38 10.37
C MET A 1 -56.53 25.27 10.74
N SER A 2 -55.75 26.19 10.19
CA SER A 2 -54.31 26.34 10.41
C SER A 2 -54.02 26.88 11.81
N THR A 3 -52.93 26.42 12.42
CA THR A 3 -52.14 27.27 13.33
C THR A 3 -50.65 27.00 13.10
N HIS A 4 -50.02 28.02 12.52
CA HIS A 4 -48.59 28.23 12.43
C HIS A 4 -47.95 28.30 13.82
N GLN A 5 -46.74 27.75 13.96
CA GLN A 5 -45.73 28.33 14.84
C GLN A 5 -44.42 28.46 14.07
N ASN A 6 -43.84 29.65 14.21
CA ASN A 6 -42.75 30.21 13.44
C ASN A 6 -41.54 30.35 14.38
N ASN A 7 -40.34 30.12 13.82
CA ASN A 7 -39.02 30.66 14.17
C ASN A 7 -38.48 30.59 15.61
N ASP A 8 -37.29 30.01 15.77
CA ASP A 8 -36.05 30.82 15.73
C ASP A 8 -34.78 29.95 15.57
N ARG A 9 -33.97 30.30 14.56
CA ARG A 9 -32.60 29.81 14.36
C ARG A 9 -31.63 30.88 14.87
N PRO A 10 -30.55 30.56 15.60
CA PRO A 10 -29.52 31.54 15.90
C PRO A 10 -28.66 31.84 14.66
N ARG A 11 -28.42 33.14 14.47
CA ARG A 11 -27.67 33.77 13.37
C ARG A 11 -26.16 33.51 13.47
N GLY A 12 -25.51 33.57 12.32
CA GLY A 12 -24.13 33.18 12.09
C GLY A 12 -23.07 34.04 12.78
N MET A 13 -21.90 33.43 12.95
CA MET A 13 -20.66 34.09 13.35
C MET A 13 -19.93 34.67 12.14
N ASP A 14 -19.59 35.94 12.28
CA ASP A 14 -18.95 36.81 11.30
C ASP A 14 -17.44 36.50 11.19
N ARG A 15 -16.99 36.29 9.95
CA ARG A 15 -15.60 36.05 9.58
C ARG A 15 -14.90 37.39 9.41
N ARG A 16 -14.40 38.00 10.50
CA ARG A 16 -13.32 39.02 10.52
C ARG A 16 -13.15 39.56 11.95
N ARG A 17 -12.21 38.99 12.71
CA ARG A 17 -11.47 39.66 13.81
C ARG A 17 -10.52 38.67 14.48
N PHE A 18 -9.31 38.53 13.93
CA PHE A 18 -8.17 38.07 14.72
C PHE A 18 -6.84 38.44 14.04
N ILE A 19 -6.50 39.72 14.09
CA ILE A 19 -5.11 40.20 13.96
C ILE A 19 -4.97 41.35 14.97
N GLY A 20 -4.04 41.21 15.92
CA GLY A 20 -3.55 42.34 16.71
C GLY A 20 -3.29 42.03 18.18
N ALA A 21 -2.01 42.13 18.55
CA ALA A 21 -1.42 42.06 19.90
C ALA A 21 -1.36 40.65 20.52
N SER A 22 -0.20 40.14 20.94
CA SER A 22 0.77 40.83 21.81
C SER A 22 2.20 40.35 21.59
N ALA A 23 3.11 41.30 21.45
CA ALA A 23 4.54 41.12 21.52
C ALA A 23 5.06 41.54 22.91
N SER A 24 6.09 40.82 23.38
CA SER A 24 7.15 41.25 24.30
C SER A 24 6.92 41.16 25.83
N ALA A 25 7.57 40.17 26.44
CA ALA A 25 8.43 40.35 27.61
C ALA A 25 9.48 39.20 27.69
N LEU A 26 10.75 39.59 27.86
CA LEU A 26 11.98 38.79 27.81
C LEU A 26 12.53 38.47 29.22
N ALA A 27 13.44 37.48 29.23
CA ALA A 27 14.53 37.22 30.21
C ALA A 27 14.17 36.48 31.51
N SER A 28 14.94 35.52 32.06
CA SER A 28 16.16 34.78 31.67
C SER A 28 16.40 33.72 32.75
N PHE A 29 16.85 32.49 32.44
CA PHE A 29 17.82 31.73 33.25
C PHE A 29 18.46 30.56 32.47
N GLY A 30 19.72 30.76 32.07
CA GLY A 30 20.88 29.85 32.13
C GLY A 30 20.81 28.36 31.72
N LEU A 31 21.28 28.09 30.48
CA LEU A 31 22.43 27.23 30.08
C LEU A 31 22.69 25.86 30.77
N GLY A 32 22.64 24.80 29.95
CA GLY A 32 23.18 23.47 30.25
C GLY A 32 23.17 22.49 29.06
N ARG A 33 23.92 22.82 27.99
CA ARG A 33 24.46 22.02 26.86
C ARG A 33 23.87 20.62 26.54
N GLY A 34 23.37 20.48 25.31
CA GLY A 34 23.16 19.20 24.62
C GLY A 34 22.53 19.31 23.23
N GLU A 35 22.97 20.25 22.38
CA GLU A 35 22.59 20.30 20.95
C GLU A 35 23.79 19.87 20.08
N GLN A 36 23.57 18.84 19.26
CA GLN A 36 24.17 18.55 17.94
C GLN A 36 23.56 17.21 17.45
N ALA A 37 22.99 17.04 16.26
CA ALA A 37 22.78 17.93 15.13
C ALA A 37 21.60 17.39 14.29
N PHE A 38 20.57 18.20 14.09
CA PHE A 38 19.60 18.07 13.00
C PHE A 38 19.42 19.47 12.44
N GLY A 39 19.89 19.71 11.21
CA GLY A 39 19.52 20.91 10.46
C GLY A 39 20.66 21.65 9.78
N GLN A 40 20.46 21.84 8.47
CA GLN A 40 21.13 22.72 7.51
C GLN A 40 22.43 22.16 6.90
N THR A 41 22.51 21.91 5.60
CA THR A 41 22.01 22.75 4.49
C THR A 41 21.46 21.90 3.32
N ALA A 42 20.14 21.90 3.12
CA ALA A 42 19.56 21.63 1.80
C ALA A 42 19.18 23.00 1.21
N GLN A 43 20.02 23.49 0.30
CA GLN A 43 19.65 24.61 -0.55
C GLN A 43 18.45 24.18 -1.40
N SER A 44 17.39 24.99 -1.39
CA SER A 44 16.27 24.86 -2.31
C SER A 44 16.77 25.09 -3.75
N SER A 45 17.05 24.01 -4.47
CA SER A 45 17.28 24.06 -5.92
C SER A 45 15.99 23.71 -6.65
N THR A 46 15.25 24.74 -7.05
CA THR A 46 14.27 24.62 -8.13
C THR A 46 15.03 24.55 -9.46
N SER A 47 15.46 23.36 -9.85
CA SER A 47 15.65 22.85 -11.24
C SER A 47 16.34 21.48 -11.20
N GLY A 48 15.91 20.56 -12.06
CA GLY A 48 16.06 19.11 -11.86
C GLY A 48 17.49 18.57 -11.72
N GLY A 49 17.70 17.70 -10.73
CA GLY A 49 19.01 17.08 -10.53
C GLY A 49 19.08 15.96 -9.48
N GLY A 50 18.00 15.23 -9.18
CA GLY A 50 18.10 14.06 -8.31
C GLY A 50 18.32 12.74 -9.07
N PRO A 51 18.48 11.60 -8.35
CA PRO A 51 18.79 10.31 -8.95
C PRO A 51 17.83 9.91 -10.08
N LYS A 52 18.40 9.41 -11.19
CA LYS A 52 17.66 8.92 -12.36
C LYS A 52 17.57 7.39 -12.34
N ILE A 53 16.53 6.86 -12.97
CA ILE A 53 16.39 5.43 -13.28
C ILE A 53 17.58 4.98 -14.14
N LYS A 54 18.18 3.86 -13.73
CA LYS A 54 19.36 3.25 -14.36
C LYS A 54 19.04 1.96 -15.09
N GLU A 55 17.90 1.34 -14.81
CA GLU A 55 17.54 0.04 -15.36
C GLU A 55 16.10 0.00 -15.89
N TYR A 56 15.96 -0.61 -17.07
CA TYR A 56 14.68 -0.89 -17.70
C TYR A 56 14.59 -2.38 -18.07
N ARG A 57 13.43 -3.00 -17.83
CA ARG A 57 13.13 -4.41 -18.08
C ARG A 57 12.05 -4.55 -19.14
N THR A 58 12.05 -5.66 -19.90
CA THR A 58 10.94 -5.95 -20.81
C THR A 58 9.74 -6.41 -19.98
N LEU A 59 8.63 -5.68 -20.01
CA LEU A 59 7.43 -5.96 -19.21
C LEU A 59 6.65 -7.16 -19.75
N GLY A 60 7.08 -8.38 -19.42
CA GLY A 60 6.48 -9.63 -19.87
C GLY A 60 6.25 -9.66 -21.39
N ARG A 61 5.11 -10.22 -21.82
CA ARG A 61 4.73 -10.28 -23.24
C ARG A 61 4.32 -8.94 -23.87
N THR A 62 4.26 -7.85 -23.09
CA THR A 62 3.85 -6.54 -23.64
C THR A 62 4.92 -5.92 -24.55
N GLY A 63 6.18 -6.34 -24.39
CA GLY A 63 7.33 -5.79 -25.12
C GLY A 63 7.78 -4.40 -24.65
N PHE A 64 7.04 -3.74 -23.75
CA PHE A 64 7.38 -2.41 -23.26
C PHE A 64 8.64 -2.45 -22.38
N LYS A 65 9.51 -1.45 -22.49
CA LYS A 65 10.70 -1.29 -21.64
C LYS A 65 10.33 -0.46 -20.41
N VAL A 66 10.04 -1.14 -19.30
CA VAL A 66 9.57 -0.55 -18.05
C VAL A 66 10.73 -0.23 -17.12
N SER A 67 10.70 0.89 -16.41
CA SER A 67 11.64 1.20 -15.34
C SER A 67 11.49 0.19 -14.20
N ASP A 68 12.60 -0.27 -13.62
CA ASP A 68 12.58 -1.22 -12.48
C ASP A 68 11.92 -0.65 -11.21
N ILE A 69 11.83 0.68 -11.13
CA ILE A 69 10.99 1.42 -10.18
C ILE A 69 9.79 2.01 -10.92
N GLY A 70 8.59 1.77 -10.40
CA GLY A 70 7.32 2.30 -10.90
C GLY A 70 6.63 3.16 -9.85
N LEU A 71 5.65 3.96 -10.27
CA LEU A 71 4.83 4.76 -9.37
C LEU A 71 3.50 4.06 -9.06
N GLY A 72 3.25 3.79 -7.79
CA GLY A 72 1.92 3.49 -7.25
C GLY A 72 1.16 4.79 -7.02
N GLY A 73 0.18 5.11 -7.87
CA GLY A 73 -0.52 6.40 -7.87
C GLY A 73 -1.47 6.65 -6.69
N GLY A 74 -1.57 5.74 -5.72
CA GLY A 74 -2.66 5.67 -4.73
C GLY A 74 -3.12 6.98 -4.09
N GLU A 75 -2.22 7.92 -3.82
CA GLU A 75 -2.54 9.22 -3.21
C GLU A 75 -1.77 10.41 -3.80
N VAL A 76 -1.03 10.22 -4.90
CA VAL A 76 -0.24 11.30 -5.49
C VAL A 76 -1.16 12.25 -6.25
N THR A 77 -1.54 13.36 -5.62
CA THR A 77 -2.41 14.37 -6.23
C THR A 77 -1.68 15.64 -6.67
N ASP A 78 -0.41 15.81 -6.31
CA ASP A 78 0.44 16.92 -6.76
C ASP A 78 1.02 16.64 -8.15
N ALA A 79 0.66 17.48 -9.12
CA ALA A 79 1.14 17.36 -10.49
C ALA A 79 2.65 17.66 -10.61
N ALA A 80 3.21 18.56 -9.78
CA ALA A 80 4.63 18.89 -9.84
C ALA A 80 5.50 17.72 -9.38
N LEU A 81 5.09 17.05 -8.30
CA LEU A 81 5.73 15.81 -7.86
C LEU A 81 5.62 14.71 -8.93
N PHE A 82 4.48 14.62 -9.61
CA PHE A 82 4.27 13.67 -10.69
C PHE A 82 5.19 13.94 -11.89
N GLU A 83 5.34 15.21 -12.28
CA GLU A 83 6.30 15.62 -13.31
C GLU A 83 7.73 15.26 -12.91
N ALA A 84 8.11 15.49 -11.64
CA ALA A 84 9.42 15.13 -11.14
C ALA A 84 9.67 13.61 -11.17
N VAL A 85 8.67 12.79 -10.85
CA VAL A 85 8.72 11.32 -10.99
C VAL A 85 9.07 10.94 -12.43
N LEU A 86 8.33 11.48 -13.39
CA LEU A 86 8.55 11.22 -14.82
C LEU A 86 9.92 11.72 -15.28
N ASP A 87 10.37 12.88 -14.77
CA ASP A 87 11.70 13.40 -15.07
C ASP A 87 12.82 12.52 -14.54
N ARG A 88 12.60 11.69 -13.50
CA ARG A 88 13.58 10.69 -13.09
C ARG A 88 13.72 9.52 -14.06
N GLY A 89 12.86 9.43 -15.06
CA GLY A 89 12.80 8.30 -15.99
C GLY A 89 11.90 7.16 -15.50
N ILE A 90 11.12 7.37 -14.44
CA ILE A 90 10.07 6.43 -14.05
C ILE A 90 9.00 6.46 -15.13
N ASN A 91 8.72 5.31 -15.75
CA ASN A 91 7.81 5.22 -16.89
C ASN A 91 6.68 4.19 -16.72
N TYR A 92 6.45 3.73 -15.49
CA TYR A 92 5.31 2.90 -15.12
C TYR A 92 4.43 3.62 -14.11
N ILE A 93 3.14 3.75 -14.43
CA ILE A 93 2.16 4.40 -13.56
C ILE A 93 1.01 3.43 -13.28
N ASP A 94 0.78 3.16 -12.00
CA ASP A 94 -0.35 2.40 -11.51
C ASP A 94 -1.45 3.33 -10.96
N ALA A 95 -2.61 3.39 -11.63
CA ALA A 95 -3.77 4.17 -11.20
C ALA A 95 -4.99 3.27 -11.00
N ALA A 96 -6.11 3.81 -10.51
CA ALA A 96 -7.41 3.17 -10.49
C ALA A 96 -8.51 4.22 -10.50
N GLU A 97 -9.71 3.87 -10.96
CA GLU A 97 -10.84 4.80 -11.08
C GLU A 97 -11.26 5.43 -9.74
N ASN A 98 -11.06 4.69 -8.64
CA ASN A 98 -11.53 5.05 -7.31
C ASN A 98 -10.44 5.72 -6.45
N TYR A 99 -9.19 5.77 -6.91
CA TYR A 99 -8.11 6.41 -6.15
C TYR A 99 -8.42 7.91 -5.97
N VAL A 100 -8.64 8.29 -4.71
CA VAL A 100 -9.00 9.67 -4.30
C VAL A 100 -10.16 10.22 -5.15
N ASN A 101 -11.23 9.42 -5.32
CA ASN A 101 -12.39 9.78 -6.17
C ASN A 101 -12.00 10.22 -7.60
N GLY A 102 -11.06 9.49 -8.21
CA GLY A 102 -10.54 9.74 -9.55
C GLY A 102 -9.57 10.92 -9.64
N GLN A 103 -9.15 11.51 -8.52
CA GLN A 103 -8.24 12.66 -8.53
C GLN A 103 -6.84 12.28 -9.03
N VAL A 104 -6.40 11.05 -8.77
CA VAL A 104 -5.11 10.54 -9.23
C VAL A 104 -5.07 10.51 -10.77
N GLU A 105 -6.11 10.00 -11.43
CA GLU A 105 -6.20 10.00 -12.89
C GLU A 105 -6.17 11.41 -13.48
N ARG A 106 -6.86 12.37 -12.85
CA ARG A 106 -6.79 13.79 -13.23
C ARG A 106 -5.39 14.39 -13.08
N THR A 107 -4.68 14.03 -12.01
CA THR A 107 -3.30 14.48 -11.79
C THR A 107 -2.34 13.88 -12.83
N ILE A 108 -2.49 12.59 -13.16
CA ILE A 108 -1.74 11.94 -14.24
C ILE A 108 -1.98 12.65 -15.57
N GLY A 109 -3.24 12.91 -15.93
CA GLY A 109 -3.59 13.60 -17.18
C GLY A 109 -2.94 14.98 -17.29
N LYS A 110 -2.92 15.75 -16.21
CA LYS A 110 -2.22 17.05 -16.15
C LYS A 110 -0.71 16.92 -16.37
N ALA A 111 -0.05 15.99 -15.68
CA ALA A 111 1.40 15.79 -15.76
C ALA A 111 1.88 15.24 -17.12
N MET A 112 0.97 14.63 -17.90
CA MET A 112 1.28 14.04 -19.20
C MET A 112 1.10 14.99 -20.39
N LYS A 113 0.51 16.19 -20.23
CA LYS A 113 0.15 17.09 -21.35
C LYS A 113 1.29 17.43 -22.30
N ASN A 114 2.52 17.50 -21.79
CA ASN A 114 3.71 17.90 -22.56
C ASN A 114 4.68 16.72 -22.77
N ARG A 115 4.20 15.48 -22.68
CA ARG A 115 5.04 14.27 -22.81
C ARG A 115 4.54 13.39 -23.93
N ASP A 116 5.46 12.65 -24.53
CA ASP A 116 5.07 11.58 -25.45
C ASP A 116 4.31 10.50 -24.67
N ARG A 117 3.02 10.35 -24.96
CA ARG A 117 2.18 9.33 -24.33
C ARG A 117 2.75 7.92 -24.50
N LYS A 118 3.48 7.61 -25.58
CA LYS A 118 4.10 6.30 -25.81
C LYS A 118 5.31 6.01 -24.92
N SER A 119 5.88 7.04 -24.29
CA SER A 119 7.05 6.91 -23.41
C SER A 119 6.73 6.39 -22.01
N VAL A 120 5.46 6.33 -21.64
CA VAL A 120 4.99 5.95 -20.30
C VAL A 120 3.92 4.86 -20.39
N PHE A 121 4.03 3.82 -19.58
CA PHE A 121 3.04 2.75 -19.44
C PHE A 121 2.05 3.09 -18.32
N ILE A 122 0.80 3.40 -18.69
CA ILE A 122 -0.24 3.77 -17.73
C ILE A 122 -1.22 2.62 -17.58
N THR A 123 -1.46 2.22 -16.34
CA THR A 123 -2.51 1.28 -15.99
C THR A 123 -3.63 1.98 -15.22
N THR A 124 -4.86 1.58 -15.49
CA THR A 124 -6.00 1.89 -14.61
C THR A 124 -6.79 0.63 -14.32
N LYS A 125 -7.66 0.67 -13.32
CA LYS A 125 -8.39 -0.50 -12.83
C LYS A 125 -9.83 -0.17 -12.51
N LEU A 126 -10.68 -1.16 -12.72
CA LEU A 126 -12.07 -1.13 -12.33
C LEU A 126 -12.30 -2.03 -11.13
N TYR A 127 -13.02 -1.53 -10.14
CA TYR A 127 -13.44 -2.30 -8.97
C TYR A 127 -14.67 -3.14 -9.31
N LEU A 128 -14.47 -4.44 -9.54
CA LEU A 128 -15.53 -5.37 -9.94
C LEU A 128 -15.85 -6.34 -8.79
N ARG A 129 -17.14 -6.47 -8.48
CA ARG A 129 -17.67 -7.32 -7.39
C ARG A 129 -18.75 -8.29 -7.82
N ASP A 130 -19.26 -8.12 -9.04
CA ASP A 130 -20.24 -9.01 -9.65
C ASP A 130 -19.65 -9.58 -10.95
N ALA A 131 -19.68 -10.91 -11.08
CA ALA A 131 -19.23 -11.60 -12.28
C ALA A 131 -20.18 -11.36 -13.47
N ASN A 132 -21.40 -10.89 -13.21
CA ASN A 132 -22.40 -10.53 -14.20
C ASN A 132 -22.33 -9.06 -14.63
N VAL A 133 -21.26 -8.33 -14.27
CA VAL A 133 -21.02 -6.96 -14.75
C VAL A 133 -21.23 -6.90 -16.25
N THR A 134 -22.04 -5.93 -16.69
CA THR A 134 -22.37 -5.83 -18.12
C THR A 134 -21.20 -5.25 -18.90
N LYS A 135 -21.10 -5.63 -20.17
CA LYS A 135 -20.15 -5.01 -21.11
C LYS A 135 -20.27 -3.49 -21.13
N GLN A 136 -21.50 -2.97 -21.18
CA GLN A 136 -21.75 -1.53 -21.24
C GLN A 136 -21.23 -0.80 -19.99
N GLU A 137 -21.44 -1.36 -18.80
CA GLU A 137 -20.93 -0.77 -17.56
C GLU A 137 -19.41 -0.64 -17.57
N VAL A 138 -18.70 -1.68 -18.04
CA VAL A 138 -17.24 -1.68 -18.14
C VAL A 138 -16.77 -0.66 -19.17
N LEU A 139 -17.44 -0.56 -20.33
CA LEU A 139 -17.14 0.45 -21.34
C LEU A 139 -17.30 1.88 -20.79
N ASP A 140 -18.43 2.17 -20.13
CA ASP A 140 -18.73 3.50 -19.61
C ASP A 140 -17.73 3.92 -18.53
N ARG A 141 -17.38 3.01 -17.62
CA ARG A 141 -16.39 3.27 -16.57
C ARG A 141 -14.99 3.46 -17.15
N SER A 142 -14.59 2.63 -18.13
CA SER A 142 -13.31 2.76 -18.82
C SER A 142 -13.19 4.09 -19.57
N ARG A 143 -14.25 4.53 -20.25
CA ARG A 143 -14.29 5.84 -20.94
C ARG A 143 -14.18 7.00 -19.94
N LYS A 144 -14.84 6.91 -18.79
CA LYS A 144 -14.67 7.90 -17.70
C LYS A 144 -13.23 7.93 -17.15
N CYS A 145 -12.52 6.80 -17.12
CA CYS A 145 -11.09 6.79 -16.77
C CYS A 145 -10.27 7.56 -17.81
N LEU A 146 -10.50 7.30 -19.10
CA LEU A 146 -9.81 8.00 -20.20
C LEU A 146 -10.08 9.51 -20.20
N GLU A 147 -11.32 9.91 -19.93
CA GLU A 147 -11.70 11.33 -19.75
C GLU A 147 -10.92 11.98 -18.62
N ARG A 148 -10.83 11.34 -17.45
CA ARG A 148 -10.05 11.87 -16.32
C ARG A 148 -8.55 11.91 -16.61
N LEU A 149 -8.03 10.91 -17.32
CA LEU A 149 -6.63 10.83 -17.74
C LEU A 149 -6.29 11.78 -18.89
N GLU A 150 -7.28 12.43 -19.52
CA GLU A 150 -7.10 13.28 -20.70
C GLU A 150 -6.27 12.57 -21.80
N THR A 151 -6.54 11.28 -22.06
CA THR A 151 -5.78 10.47 -23.03
C THR A 151 -6.68 9.52 -23.83
N ASP A 152 -6.28 9.19 -25.06
CA ASP A 152 -7.04 8.30 -25.93
C ASP A 152 -6.97 6.83 -25.52
N TYR A 153 -5.92 6.44 -24.78
CA TYR A 153 -5.71 5.04 -24.39
C TYR A 153 -4.97 4.86 -23.07
N VAL A 154 -5.23 3.73 -22.41
CA VAL A 154 -4.38 3.16 -21.35
C VAL A 154 -3.63 1.95 -21.87
N ASP A 155 -2.43 1.71 -21.35
CA ASP A 155 -1.65 0.55 -21.76
C ASP A 155 -2.26 -0.73 -21.18
N CYS A 156 -2.76 -0.70 -19.94
CA CYS A 156 -3.43 -1.86 -19.35
C CYS A 156 -4.68 -1.47 -18.57
N LEU A 157 -5.80 -2.14 -18.87
CA LEU A 157 -7.00 -2.10 -18.03
C LEU A 157 -7.01 -3.32 -17.11
N GLN A 158 -7.17 -3.09 -15.81
CA GLN A 158 -7.09 -4.15 -14.82
C GLN A 158 -8.40 -4.38 -14.07
N ILE A 159 -8.61 -5.62 -13.63
CA ILE A 159 -9.57 -5.93 -12.56
C ILE A 159 -8.93 -5.59 -11.21
N HIS A 160 -9.55 -4.72 -10.42
CA HIS A 160 -9.02 -4.27 -9.14
C HIS A 160 -9.39 -5.25 -8.00
N CYS A 161 -8.39 -5.96 -7.47
CA CYS A 161 -8.52 -6.83 -6.30
C CYS A 161 -9.78 -7.72 -6.36
N PRO A 162 -9.90 -8.61 -7.38
CA PRO A 162 -11.06 -9.47 -7.51
C PRO A 162 -11.16 -10.39 -6.28
N PRO A 163 -12.34 -10.48 -5.65
CA PRO A 163 -12.53 -11.35 -4.48
C PRO A 163 -12.52 -12.84 -4.82
N THR A 164 -12.92 -13.20 -6.04
CA THR A 164 -13.00 -14.60 -6.49
C THR A 164 -12.48 -14.80 -7.92
N THR A 165 -12.10 -16.04 -8.22
CA THR A 165 -11.75 -16.52 -9.54
C THR A 165 -12.92 -16.41 -10.54
N ALA A 166 -14.17 -16.36 -10.05
CA ALA A 166 -15.33 -16.10 -10.91
C ALA A 166 -15.29 -14.70 -11.52
N ILE A 167 -14.85 -13.68 -10.76
CA ILE A 167 -14.72 -12.31 -11.27
C ILE A 167 -13.67 -12.23 -12.39
N LEU A 168 -12.60 -13.03 -12.30
CA LEU A 168 -11.60 -13.12 -13.38
C LEU A 168 -12.20 -13.56 -14.71
N LYS A 169 -13.34 -14.27 -14.68
CA LYS A 169 -13.99 -14.84 -15.85
C LYS A 169 -15.19 -14.02 -16.33
N ALA A 170 -15.49 -12.89 -15.70
CA ALA A 170 -16.64 -12.04 -15.98
C ALA A 170 -16.77 -11.72 -17.49
N PRO A 171 -17.78 -12.27 -18.20
CA PRO A 171 -17.88 -12.13 -19.65
C PRO A 171 -17.97 -10.67 -20.11
N GLY A 172 -18.75 -9.85 -19.42
CA GLY A 172 -18.90 -8.43 -19.77
C GLY A 172 -17.60 -7.65 -19.68
N PHE A 173 -16.71 -7.96 -18.73
CA PHE A 173 -15.38 -7.35 -18.66
C PHE A 173 -14.53 -7.73 -19.88
N HIS A 174 -14.46 -9.01 -20.23
CA HIS A 174 -13.63 -9.48 -21.34
C HIS A 174 -14.16 -9.04 -22.70
N ASP A 175 -15.48 -9.00 -22.89
CA ASP A 175 -16.09 -8.47 -24.11
C ASP A 175 -15.85 -6.96 -24.26
N ALA A 176 -15.86 -6.21 -23.16
CA ALA A 176 -15.52 -4.79 -23.17
C ALA A 176 -14.04 -4.56 -23.45
N VAL A 177 -13.13 -5.33 -22.83
CA VAL A 177 -11.70 -5.27 -23.12
C VAL A 177 -11.41 -5.59 -24.58
N LYS A 178 -12.09 -6.59 -25.16
CA LYS A 178 -11.97 -6.93 -26.59
C LYS A 178 -12.38 -5.75 -27.49
N GLU A 179 -13.49 -5.09 -27.19
CA GLU A 179 -13.93 -3.90 -27.92
C GLU A 179 -12.95 -2.73 -27.75
N LEU A 180 -12.54 -2.41 -26.52
CA LEU A 180 -11.58 -1.33 -26.25
C LEU A 180 -10.21 -1.59 -26.89
N LYS A 181 -9.79 -2.86 -27.00
CA LYS A 181 -8.59 -3.25 -27.77
C LYS A 181 -8.77 -2.99 -29.27
N ALA A 182 -9.93 -3.34 -29.84
CA ALA A 182 -10.24 -3.07 -31.24
C ALA A 182 -10.34 -1.56 -31.55
N GLU A 183 -10.83 -0.75 -30.60
CA GLU A 183 -10.85 0.71 -30.68
C GLU A 183 -9.48 1.37 -30.44
N GLY A 184 -8.46 0.61 -30.03
CA GLY A 184 -7.13 1.13 -29.68
C GLY A 184 -7.07 1.88 -28.34
N ARG A 185 -8.11 1.81 -27.52
CA ARG A 185 -8.23 2.48 -26.20
C ARG A 185 -7.57 1.72 -25.04
N VAL A 186 -7.40 0.41 -25.20
CA VAL A 186 -6.71 -0.47 -24.23
C VAL A 186 -5.74 -1.35 -25.01
N ARG A 187 -4.51 -1.56 -24.52
CA ARG A 187 -3.56 -2.48 -25.17
C ARG A 187 -3.51 -3.85 -24.52
N PHE A 188 -3.51 -3.88 -23.18
CA PHE A 188 -3.31 -5.08 -22.37
C PHE A 188 -4.42 -5.23 -21.33
N CYS A 189 -4.60 -6.47 -20.87
CA CYS A 189 -5.53 -6.84 -19.81
C CYS A 189 -4.74 -7.26 -18.58
N GLY A 190 -5.14 -6.83 -17.38
CA GLY A 190 -4.44 -7.21 -16.17
C GLY A 190 -5.33 -7.34 -14.95
N LEU A 191 -4.70 -7.48 -13.80
CA LEU A 191 -5.37 -7.48 -12.51
C LEU A 191 -4.43 -6.97 -11.41
N SER A 192 -5.00 -6.54 -10.29
CA SER A 192 -4.24 -6.35 -9.06
C SER A 192 -4.77 -7.28 -7.97
N GLN A 193 -3.91 -7.67 -7.04
CA GLN A 193 -4.35 -8.46 -5.88
C GLN A 193 -3.63 -8.07 -4.60
N HIS A 194 -4.40 -7.70 -3.58
CA HIS A 194 -3.94 -7.38 -2.23
C HIS A 194 -4.13 -8.53 -1.23
N GLY A 195 -4.91 -9.55 -1.58
CA GLY A 195 -5.24 -10.64 -0.68
C GLY A 195 -6.68 -11.09 -0.63
N SER A 196 -6.93 -12.05 0.26
CA SER A 196 -8.27 -12.42 0.70
C SER A 196 -9.04 -11.16 1.08
N GLN A 197 -10.17 -10.97 0.41
CA GLN A 197 -11.19 -9.98 0.72
C GLN A 197 -12.27 -10.71 1.51
N TRP A 198 -11.92 -11.29 2.67
CA TRP A 198 -12.77 -12.23 3.42
C TRP A 198 -14.22 -11.76 3.65
N ASN A 199 -14.44 -10.45 3.71
CA ASN A 199 -15.77 -9.84 3.78
C ASN A 199 -16.64 -10.08 2.52
N GLU A 200 -16.01 -10.37 1.39
CA GLU A 200 -16.62 -10.66 0.10
C GLU A 200 -16.47 -12.16 -0.26
N ALA A 201 -15.26 -12.74 -0.12
CA ALA A 201 -14.99 -14.14 -0.42
C ALA A 201 -13.68 -14.70 0.20
N PRO A 202 -13.59 -16.04 0.41
CA PRO A 202 -12.49 -16.68 1.13
C PRO A 202 -11.26 -17.04 0.26
N GLU A 203 -11.20 -16.65 -1.01
CA GLU A 203 -10.10 -17.04 -1.89
C GLU A 203 -8.83 -16.22 -1.63
N THR A 204 -7.69 -16.90 -1.59
CA THR A 204 -6.38 -16.30 -1.34
C THR A 204 -5.81 -15.64 -2.60
N MET A 205 -4.82 -14.75 -2.42
CA MET A 205 -4.13 -14.16 -3.56
C MET A 205 -3.46 -15.19 -4.47
N GLU A 206 -2.91 -16.25 -3.89
CA GLU A 206 -2.30 -17.33 -4.65
C GLU A 206 -3.33 -18.01 -5.55
N GLN A 207 -4.50 -18.38 -5.03
CA GLN A 207 -5.56 -19.00 -5.83
C GLN A 207 -5.99 -18.09 -6.99
N ILE A 208 -6.19 -16.79 -6.72
CA ILE A 208 -6.60 -15.81 -7.74
C ILE A 208 -5.53 -15.64 -8.83
N LEU A 209 -4.26 -15.48 -8.44
CA LEU A 209 -3.19 -15.21 -9.40
C LEU A 209 -2.80 -16.47 -10.19
N MET A 210 -2.86 -17.66 -9.58
CA MET A 210 -2.68 -18.92 -10.29
C MET A 210 -3.80 -19.14 -11.32
N ALA A 211 -5.06 -18.88 -10.94
CA ALA A 211 -6.18 -18.95 -11.87
C ALA A 211 -6.04 -17.93 -13.02
N ALA A 212 -5.56 -16.70 -12.73
CA ALA A 212 -5.28 -15.71 -13.77
C ALA A 212 -4.16 -16.16 -14.74
N ALA A 213 -3.14 -16.86 -14.23
CA ALA A 213 -2.07 -17.42 -15.06
C ALA A 213 -2.57 -18.54 -15.99
N GLU A 214 -3.47 -19.40 -15.48
CA GLU A 214 -4.08 -20.49 -16.24
C GLU A 214 -5.09 -20.00 -17.28
N ASP A 215 -5.83 -18.93 -16.96
CA ASP A 215 -6.88 -18.36 -17.81
C ASP A 215 -6.35 -17.83 -19.16
N GLY A 216 -5.11 -17.33 -19.18
CA GLY A 216 -4.39 -16.94 -20.40
C GLY A 216 -4.75 -15.56 -20.97
N ARG A 217 -5.82 -14.90 -20.50
CA ARG A 217 -6.24 -13.56 -20.95
C ARG A 217 -5.51 -12.40 -20.29
N PHE A 218 -4.80 -12.63 -19.19
CA PHE A 218 -4.09 -11.60 -18.44
C PHE A 218 -2.63 -11.47 -18.90
N ASP A 219 -2.20 -10.23 -19.12
CA ASP A 219 -0.87 -9.86 -19.61
C ASP A 219 0.05 -9.37 -18.48
N LEU A 220 -0.54 -8.84 -17.39
CA LEU A 220 0.16 -8.24 -16.26
C LEU A 220 -0.64 -8.40 -14.97
N ALA A 221 0.04 -8.59 -13.83
CA ALA A 221 -0.58 -8.39 -12.53
C ALA A 221 0.29 -7.59 -11.54
N LEU A 222 -0.38 -6.73 -10.76
CA LEU A 222 0.18 -6.05 -9.60
C LEU A 222 -0.15 -6.83 -8.31
N PHE A 223 0.85 -7.31 -7.58
CA PHE A 223 0.62 -8.10 -6.37
C PHE A 223 1.66 -7.88 -5.27
N VAL A 224 1.40 -8.45 -4.10
CA VAL A 224 2.27 -8.32 -2.92
C VAL A 224 3.42 -9.31 -2.99
N TYR A 225 4.65 -8.83 -2.88
CA TYR A 225 5.84 -9.67 -2.76
C TYR A 225 6.94 -8.98 -1.95
N ASN A 226 7.55 -9.70 -1.01
CA ASN A 226 8.69 -9.26 -0.21
C ASN A 226 9.37 -10.48 0.44
N PHE A 227 10.49 -10.25 1.12
CA PHE A 227 11.33 -11.31 1.68
C PHE A 227 10.68 -12.12 2.83
N ILE A 228 9.61 -11.61 3.47
CA ILE A 228 8.85 -12.38 4.49
C ILE A 228 7.73 -13.21 3.84
N GLN A 229 7.14 -12.72 2.75
CA GLN A 229 6.11 -13.41 1.96
C GLN A 229 6.71 -14.11 0.73
N ARG A 230 7.90 -14.68 0.89
CA ARG A 230 8.69 -15.21 -0.22
C ARG A 230 8.01 -16.40 -0.91
N ASP A 231 7.71 -17.47 -0.18
CA ASP A 231 7.28 -18.75 -0.76
C ASP A 231 6.06 -18.64 -1.68
N MET A 232 5.06 -17.87 -1.27
CA MET A 232 3.86 -17.64 -2.08
C MET A 232 4.18 -16.85 -3.34
N GLY A 233 4.96 -15.76 -3.22
CA GLY A 233 5.32 -14.94 -4.36
C GLY A 233 6.19 -15.66 -5.37
N GLU A 234 7.15 -16.49 -4.91
CA GLU A 234 8.02 -17.29 -5.78
C GLU A 234 7.21 -18.28 -6.64
N ARG A 235 6.17 -18.92 -6.06
CA ARG A 235 5.26 -19.80 -6.82
C ARG A 235 4.48 -19.04 -7.90
N ILE A 236 3.94 -17.87 -7.55
CA ILE A 236 3.23 -16.99 -8.49
C ILE A 236 4.18 -16.51 -9.60
N LEU A 237 5.38 -16.03 -9.24
CA LEU A 237 6.39 -15.53 -10.18
C LEU A 237 6.81 -16.62 -11.16
N LYS A 238 7.00 -17.86 -10.68
CA LYS A 238 7.27 -19.01 -11.54
C LYS A 238 6.14 -19.25 -12.55
N ALA A 239 4.89 -19.30 -12.10
CA ALA A 239 3.74 -19.48 -12.99
C ALA A 239 3.62 -18.35 -14.03
N PHE A 240 3.87 -17.11 -13.62
CA PHE A 240 3.82 -15.95 -14.51
C PHE A 240 4.94 -15.99 -15.54
N LYS A 241 6.16 -16.37 -15.15
CA LYS A 241 7.29 -16.55 -16.05
C LYS A 241 6.98 -17.57 -17.15
N GLU A 242 6.43 -18.73 -16.79
CA GLU A 242 6.06 -19.80 -17.74
C GLU A 242 5.05 -19.32 -18.79
N LYS A 243 4.22 -18.33 -18.45
CA LYS A 243 3.23 -17.72 -19.34
C LYS A 243 3.66 -16.37 -19.90
N ASN A 244 4.86 -15.88 -19.62
CA ASN A 244 5.32 -14.53 -19.99
C ASN A 244 4.32 -13.42 -19.56
N ILE A 245 3.78 -13.53 -18.34
CA ILE A 245 2.92 -12.51 -17.70
C ILE A 245 3.82 -11.55 -16.91
N ALA A 246 3.58 -10.25 -17.03
CA ALA A 246 4.34 -9.26 -16.29
C ALA A 246 3.95 -9.24 -14.81
N ALA A 247 4.95 -9.39 -13.92
CA ALA A 247 4.81 -9.19 -12.49
C ALA A 247 5.26 -7.79 -12.06
N THR A 248 4.34 -7.01 -11.50
CA THR A 248 4.63 -5.72 -10.86
C THR A 248 4.34 -5.82 -9.37
N ILE A 249 5.21 -5.25 -8.54
CA ILE A 249 5.21 -5.55 -7.10
C ILE A 249 4.82 -4.33 -6.28
N MET A 250 3.93 -4.52 -5.32
CA MET A 250 3.61 -3.55 -4.27
C MET A 250 3.90 -4.13 -2.89
N LYS A 251 3.93 -3.26 -1.87
CA LYS A 251 4.19 -3.66 -0.47
C LYS A 251 5.50 -4.47 -0.33
N ALA A 252 6.52 -4.02 -1.06
CA ALA A 252 7.88 -4.57 -1.05
C ALA A 252 8.57 -4.45 0.31
N ASN A 253 8.07 -3.56 1.18
CA ASN A 253 8.59 -3.31 2.51
C ASN A 253 7.75 -3.99 3.61
N PRO A 254 8.25 -5.05 4.25
CA PRO A 254 7.63 -5.65 5.43
C PRO A 254 8.29 -5.23 6.75
N VAL A 255 9.28 -4.33 6.71
CA VAL A 255 10.08 -3.86 7.87
C VAL A 255 9.30 -2.80 8.65
N GLY A 256 9.68 -2.57 9.91
CA GLY A 256 9.14 -1.51 10.77
C GLY A 256 7.90 -1.92 11.57
N THR A 257 7.32 -3.10 11.29
CA THR A 257 6.15 -3.57 12.04
C THR A 257 6.47 -3.77 13.51
N TYR A 258 7.60 -4.39 13.82
CA TYR A 258 8.07 -4.56 15.20
C TYR A 258 8.30 -3.22 15.91
N THR A 259 9.06 -2.32 15.28
CA THR A 259 9.36 -0.98 15.82
C THR A 259 8.09 -0.19 16.13
N TRP A 260 7.11 -0.22 15.22
CA TRP A 260 5.80 0.38 15.46
C TRP A 260 5.07 -0.26 16.63
N ILE A 261 5.04 -1.60 16.72
CA ILE A 261 4.38 -2.28 17.84
C ILE A 261 4.98 -1.79 19.17
N GLN A 262 6.32 -1.71 19.27
CA GLN A 262 6.99 -1.20 20.46
C GLN A 262 6.60 0.25 20.79
N GLN A 263 6.55 1.13 19.79
CA GLN A 263 6.15 2.52 19.97
C GLN A 263 4.69 2.63 20.46
N GLU A 264 3.77 1.87 19.88
CA GLU A 264 2.37 1.89 20.30
C GLU A 264 2.20 1.31 21.70
N VAL A 265 2.88 0.20 22.04
CA VAL A 265 2.93 -0.35 23.41
C VAL A 265 3.35 0.73 24.41
N GLU A 266 4.38 1.51 24.07
CA GLU A 266 4.93 2.54 24.96
C GLU A 266 4.01 3.77 25.06
N LYS A 267 3.42 4.22 23.95
CA LYS A 267 2.40 5.28 23.95
C LYS A 267 1.21 4.91 24.83
N VAL A 268 0.75 3.67 24.72
CA VAL A 268 -0.35 3.09 25.48
C VAL A 268 -0.04 3.05 26.98
N LYS A 269 1.20 2.69 27.37
CA LYS A 269 1.62 2.75 28.79
C LYS A 269 1.69 4.18 29.34
N ASN A 270 2.14 5.12 28.51
CA ASN A 270 2.42 6.50 28.92
C ASN A 270 1.19 7.43 28.84
N SER A 271 0.10 7.02 28.20
CA SER A 271 -1.10 7.87 28.04
C SER A 271 -1.83 8.15 29.35
N GLY A 272 -1.62 7.34 30.39
CA GLY A 272 -2.35 7.43 31.66
C GLY A 272 -3.84 7.07 31.54
N GLU A 273 -4.31 6.70 30.35
CA GLU A 273 -5.67 6.25 30.12
C GLU A 273 -5.86 4.86 30.75
N LYS A 274 -7.09 4.58 31.21
CA LYS A 274 -7.40 3.27 31.77
C LYS A 274 -7.35 2.24 30.64
N MET A 275 -6.32 1.40 30.67
CA MET A 275 -6.12 0.36 29.68
C MET A 275 -7.29 -0.63 29.66
N PRO A 276 -7.74 -1.07 28.48
CA PRO A 276 -8.63 -2.21 28.39
C PRO A 276 -7.99 -3.41 29.10
N GLU A 277 -8.76 -4.11 29.94
CA GLU A 277 -8.26 -5.15 30.86
C GLU A 277 -7.48 -6.26 30.16
N TYR A 278 -7.82 -6.55 28.89
CA TYR A 278 -7.18 -7.59 28.09
C TYR A 278 -5.81 -7.17 27.52
N LEU A 279 -5.52 -5.87 27.41
CA LEU A 279 -4.39 -5.37 26.63
C LEU A 279 -3.03 -5.71 27.27
N PRO A 280 -2.81 -5.59 28.60
CA PRO A 280 -1.53 -5.92 29.22
C PRO A 280 -1.02 -7.35 28.92
N ALA A 281 -1.89 -8.36 28.99
CA ALA A 281 -1.53 -9.75 28.69
C ALA A 281 -1.15 -9.95 27.21
N LEU A 282 -1.76 -9.18 26.30
CA LEU A 282 -1.43 -9.19 24.88
C LEU A 282 -0.10 -8.49 24.60
N LEU A 283 0.17 -7.37 25.29
CA LEU A 283 1.46 -6.67 25.24
C LEU A 283 2.61 -7.53 25.80
N GLU A 284 2.36 -8.35 26.81
CA GLU A 284 3.36 -9.29 27.34
C GLU A 284 3.74 -10.36 26.30
N ARG A 285 2.78 -10.89 25.53
CA ARG A 285 3.07 -11.84 24.45
C ARG A 285 3.94 -11.20 23.36
N VAL A 286 3.60 -9.98 22.99
CA VAL A 286 4.41 -9.18 22.05
C VAL A 286 5.80 -8.93 22.62
N LYS A 287 5.90 -8.57 23.90
CA LYS A 287 7.18 -8.30 24.58
C LYS A 287 8.05 -9.55 24.68
N LYS A 288 7.51 -10.72 25.00
CA LYS A 288 8.30 -11.96 25.06
C LYS A 288 8.98 -12.26 23.72
N VAL A 289 8.25 -12.03 22.63
CA VAL A 289 8.78 -12.16 21.27
C VAL A 289 9.76 -11.02 20.93
N ALA A 290 9.53 -9.82 21.48
CA ALA A 290 10.42 -8.67 21.38
C ALA A 290 11.78 -8.89 22.08
N ASP A 291 11.76 -9.41 23.29
CA ASP A 291 12.95 -9.69 24.10
C ASP A 291 13.83 -10.76 23.42
N GLN A 292 13.22 -11.75 22.74
CA GLN A 292 13.93 -12.70 21.88
C GLN A 292 14.63 -12.03 20.68
N ALA A 293 14.14 -10.84 20.29
CA ALA A 293 14.58 -10.12 19.11
C ALA A 293 15.60 -9.01 19.38
N ASP A 294 15.82 -8.61 20.63
CA ASP A 294 16.79 -7.57 20.97
C ASP A 294 18.25 -8.04 20.79
N ALA A 295 18.50 -9.36 20.84
CA ALA A 295 19.79 -9.95 20.49
C ALA A 295 20.18 -9.71 19.01
N PHE A 296 19.20 -9.57 18.11
CA PHE A 296 19.43 -9.34 16.68
C PHE A 296 19.98 -7.94 16.40
N LYS A 297 19.45 -6.90 17.07
CA LYS A 297 19.93 -5.52 16.91
C LYS A 297 21.41 -5.38 17.24
N ASN A 298 21.84 -6.04 18.31
CA ASN A 298 23.24 -6.06 18.74
C ASN A 298 24.14 -6.86 17.79
N THR A 299 23.65 -7.97 17.23
CA THR A 299 24.42 -8.82 16.30
C THR A 299 24.70 -8.13 14.97
N TYR A 300 23.78 -7.28 14.49
CA TYR A 300 23.87 -6.62 13.18
C TYR A 300 24.16 -5.11 13.26
N ASN A 301 24.45 -4.57 14.45
CA ASN A 301 24.71 -3.14 14.70
C ASN A 301 23.65 -2.20 14.08
N LEU A 302 22.38 -2.59 14.17
CA LEU A 302 21.30 -1.81 13.58
C LEU A 302 20.95 -0.61 14.44
N THR A 303 21.26 0.59 13.96
CA THR A 303 20.91 1.86 14.62
C THR A 303 19.51 2.35 14.25
N ASN A 304 18.99 1.98 13.08
CA ASN A 304 17.62 2.22 12.62
C ASN A 304 17.21 1.22 11.51
N ASP A 305 15.97 1.32 11.05
CA ASP A 305 15.40 0.42 10.03
C ASP A 305 15.78 0.80 8.57
N ALA A 306 16.45 1.93 8.32
CA ALA A 306 16.66 2.44 6.96
C ALA A 306 17.49 1.50 6.06
N GLU A 307 18.54 0.88 6.60
CA GLU A 307 19.32 -0.11 5.85
C GLU A 307 18.49 -1.35 5.49
N LEU A 308 17.59 -1.78 6.38
CA LEU A 308 16.69 -2.90 6.14
C LEU A 308 15.64 -2.56 5.09
N LEU A 309 15.13 -1.32 5.08
CA LEU A 309 14.23 -0.82 4.06
C LEU A 309 14.89 -0.89 2.67
N VAL A 310 16.10 -0.35 2.54
CA VAL A 310 16.87 -0.39 1.29
C VAL A 310 17.11 -1.83 0.84
N ALA A 311 17.52 -2.71 1.76
CA ALA A 311 17.70 -4.14 1.46
C ALA A 311 16.39 -4.81 1.02
N ALA A 312 15.25 -4.49 1.64
CA ALA A 312 13.95 -5.07 1.28
C ALA A 312 13.54 -4.74 -0.17
N TYR A 313 13.76 -3.50 -0.62
CA TYR A 313 13.53 -3.14 -2.03
C TYR A 313 14.53 -3.82 -2.96
N ARG A 314 15.82 -3.87 -2.58
CA ARG A 314 16.85 -4.57 -3.34
C ARG A 314 16.58 -6.07 -3.49
N PHE A 315 15.96 -6.70 -2.49
CA PHE A 315 15.50 -8.09 -2.58
C PHE A 315 14.50 -8.28 -3.72
N VAL A 316 13.50 -7.40 -3.81
CA VAL A 316 12.49 -7.46 -4.88
C VAL A 316 13.12 -7.14 -6.23
N LEU A 317 13.95 -6.09 -6.31
CA LEU A 317 14.65 -5.70 -7.54
C LEU A 317 15.63 -6.76 -8.03
N ALA A 318 16.24 -7.55 -7.15
CA ALA A 318 17.15 -8.62 -7.54
C ALA A 318 16.43 -9.81 -8.21
N HIS A 319 15.11 -9.95 -8.05
CA HIS A 319 14.38 -11.05 -8.63
C HIS A 319 14.25 -10.91 -10.16
N PRO A 320 14.70 -11.89 -10.97
CA PRO A 320 14.76 -11.76 -12.43
C PRO A 320 13.37 -11.70 -13.09
N ASP A 321 12.36 -12.31 -12.47
CA ASP A 321 10.99 -12.35 -12.99
C ASP A 321 10.10 -11.20 -12.45
N VAL A 322 10.66 -10.28 -11.65
CA VAL A 322 9.99 -9.04 -11.25
C VAL A 322 10.35 -7.94 -12.25
N HIS A 323 9.35 -7.22 -12.75
CA HIS A 323 9.56 -6.24 -13.82
C HIS A 323 9.67 -4.81 -13.31
N THR A 324 8.87 -4.46 -12.29
CA THR A 324 8.89 -3.14 -11.66
C THR A 324 8.37 -3.22 -10.23
N VAL A 325 8.90 -2.37 -9.35
CA VAL A 325 8.39 -2.19 -7.99
C VAL A 325 7.62 -0.88 -7.93
N CYS A 326 6.32 -0.97 -7.67
CA CYS A 326 5.44 0.18 -7.49
C CYS A 326 5.69 0.79 -6.11
N CYS A 327 6.48 1.86 -6.10
CA CYS A 327 6.73 2.67 -4.93
C CYS A 327 5.65 3.75 -4.82
N MET A 328 5.27 4.07 -3.58
CA MET A 328 4.45 5.25 -3.32
C MET A 328 5.38 6.40 -2.97
N VAL A 329 5.18 7.55 -3.62
CA VAL A 329 6.03 8.74 -3.46
C VAL A 329 5.15 9.88 -2.98
N GLN A 330 5.37 10.35 -1.76
CA GLN A 330 4.61 11.46 -1.17
C GLN A 330 5.36 12.80 -1.22
N ASN A 331 6.68 12.74 -1.39
CA ASN A 331 7.56 13.92 -1.41
C ASN A 331 8.82 13.63 -2.24
N TYR A 332 9.64 14.66 -2.43
CA TYR A 332 10.86 14.58 -3.24
C TYR A 332 11.96 13.72 -2.60
N ASP A 333 12.04 13.62 -1.28
CA ASP A 333 13.05 12.80 -0.59
C ASP A 333 12.77 11.30 -0.79
N GLU A 334 11.49 10.90 -0.74
CA GLU A 334 11.06 9.55 -1.10
C GLU A 334 11.34 9.25 -2.57
N LEU A 335 11.07 10.21 -3.47
CA LEU A 335 11.40 10.06 -4.90
C LEU A 335 12.90 9.80 -5.09
N ASP A 336 13.75 10.59 -4.43
CA ASP A 336 15.21 10.44 -4.49
C ASP A 336 15.65 9.09 -3.96
N THR A 337 15.07 8.69 -2.83
CA THR A 337 15.35 7.39 -2.20
C THR A 337 15.04 6.27 -3.19
N TYR A 338 13.81 6.18 -3.71
CA TYR A 338 13.45 5.09 -4.61
C TYR A 338 14.19 5.13 -5.94
N ALA A 339 14.35 6.30 -6.55
CA ALA A 339 15.08 6.43 -7.80
C ALA A 339 16.57 6.04 -7.65
N SER A 340 17.18 6.27 -6.49
CA SER A 340 18.56 5.85 -6.20
C SER A 340 18.75 4.33 -6.14
N LEU A 341 17.68 3.58 -5.88
CA LEU A 341 17.70 2.11 -5.82
C LEU A 341 17.70 1.46 -7.21
N SER A 342 17.31 2.20 -8.25
CA SER A 342 17.27 1.67 -9.62
C SER A 342 18.64 1.13 -10.04
N GLY A 343 18.67 -0.07 -10.61
CA GLY A 343 19.89 -0.75 -11.03
C GLY A 343 20.71 -1.35 -9.88
N THR A 344 20.33 -1.14 -8.61
CA THR A 344 21.02 -1.75 -7.47
C THR A 344 20.55 -3.18 -7.23
N ARG A 345 21.32 -3.96 -6.47
CA ARG A 345 21.06 -5.37 -6.18
C ARG A 345 21.31 -5.68 -4.73
N LEU A 346 20.64 -6.72 -4.24
CA LEU A 346 20.86 -7.26 -2.90
C LEU A 346 22.23 -7.92 -2.83
N SER A 347 23.05 -7.52 -1.86
CA SER A 347 24.32 -8.16 -1.56
C SER A 347 24.14 -9.35 -0.61
N ALA A 348 25.08 -10.29 -0.62
CA ALA A 348 25.03 -11.46 0.28
C ALA A 348 24.95 -11.09 1.78
N PRO A 349 25.66 -10.06 2.29
CA PRO A 349 25.48 -9.61 3.67
C PRO A 349 24.07 -9.06 3.96
N GLU A 350 23.48 -8.31 3.02
CA GLU A 350 22.10 -7.84 3.16
C GLU A 350 21.11 -9.01 3.15
N GLU A 351 21.31 -10.00 2.27
CA GLU A 351 20.46 -11.21 2.24
C GLU A 351 20.49 -11.97 3.57
N LYS A 352 21.69 -12.19 4.13
CA LYS A 352 21.83 -12.82 5.45
C LYS A 352 21.13 -12.00 6.55
N LYS A 353 21.26 -10.67 6.51
CA LYS A 353 20.60 -9.74 7.43
C LYS A 353 19.08 -9.82 7.30
N LEU A 354 18.53 -9.86 6.08
CA LEU A 354 17.09 -10.01 5.84
C LEU A 354 16.56 -11.38 6.28
N ALA A 355 17.31 -12.45 6.04
CA ALA A 355 16.93 -13.79 6.48
C ALA A 355 16.82 -13.86 8.01
N ALA A 356 17.82 -13.34 8.72
CA ALA A 356 17.79 -13.29 10.17
C ALA A 356 16.72 -12.32 10.70
N TYR A 357 16.42 -11.21 9.99
CA TYR A 357 15.27 -10.36 10.30
C TYR A 357 13.95 -11.13 10.17
N ALA A 358 13.77 -11.90 9.09
CA ALA A 358 12.56 -12.68 8.85
C ALA A 358 12.36 -13.78 9.90
N GLU A 359 13.43 -14.45 10.31
CA GLU A 359 13.40 -15.45 11.40
C GLU A 359 12.99 -14.81 12.73
N THR A 360 13.55 -13.63 13.02
CA THR A 360 13.36 -12.94 14.30
C THR A 360 11.99 -12.25 14.38
N TYR A 361 11.68 -11.42 13.39
CA TYR A 361 10.52 -10.51 13.40
C TYR A 361 9.38 -10.95 12.47
N GLY A 362 9.56 -12.00 11.67
CA GLY A 362 8.54 -12.45 10.71
C GLY A 362 7.22 -12.90 11.35
N GLN A 363 7.24 -13.22 12.64
CA GLN A 363 6.05 -13.49 13.47
C GLN A 363 5.29 -12.22 13.91
N PHE A 364 5.74 -11.03 13.52
CA PHE A 364 5.00 -9.78 13.66
C PHE A 364 4.49 -9.25 12.33
N TYR A 365 4.93 -9.80 11.20
CA TYR A 365 4.45 -9.39 9.89
C TYR A 365 3.34 -10.32 9.44
N CYS A 366 2.10 -9.83 9.48
CA CYS A 366 1.01 -10.48 8.78
C CYS A 366 1.36 -10.49 7.30
N ARG A 367 1.59 -11.69 6.75
CA ARG A 367 1.73 -11.91 5.30
C ARG A 367 0.37 -11.60 4.69
N HIS A 368 0.13 -10.31 4.49
CA HIS A 368 -1.06 -9.77 3.86
C HIS A 368 -1.32 -10.61 2.62
N ALA A 369 -2.57 -10.93 2.34
CA ALA A 369 -2.93 -11.89 1.30
C ALA A 369 -2.90 -13.39 1.59
N CYS A 370 -2.48 -13.83 2.78
CA CYS A 370 -2.59 -15.23 3.19
C CYS A 370 -4.03 -15.67 3.50
N GLY A 371 -4.75 -14.99 4.40
CA GLY A 371 -6.16 -15.27 4.71
C GLY A 371 -6.47 -16.61 5.40
N GLN A 372 -5.49 -17.51 5.55
CA GLN A 372 -5.71 -18.88 6.03
C GLN A 372 -6.36 -18.99 7.42
N CYS A 373 -6.12 -18.01 8.30
CA CYS A 373 -6.69 -18.02 9.66
C CYS A 373 -8.11 -17.44 9.74
N GLU A 374 -8.65 -16.85 8.67
CA GLU A 374 -9.90 -16.10 8.71
C GLU A 374 -11.12 -17.03 8.86
N ALA A 375 -11.06 -18.24 8.29
CA ALA A 375 -12.09 -19.27 8.42
C ALA A 375 -12.32 -19.74 9.86
N ASP A 376 -11.29 -19.69 10.69
CA ASP A 376 -11.36 -20.06 12.10
C ASP A 376 -11.90 -18.92 13.00
N CYS A 377 -12.21 -17.74 12.45
CA CYS A 377 -12.68 -16.63 13.26
C CYS A 377 -14.18 -16.76 13.58
N PRO A 378 -14.58 -17.06 14.83
CA PRO A 378 -16.00 -17.25 15.18
C PRO A 378 -16.80 -15.94 15.17
N ARG A 379 -16.12 -14.79 15.00
CA ARG A 379 -16.73 -13.46 15.01
C ARG A 379 -16.67 -12.78 13.63
N GLY A 380 -16.21 -13.48 12.60
CA GLY A 380 -16.15 -12.95 11.23
C GLY A 380 -15.29 -11.69 11.06
N VAL A 381 -14.24 -11.54 11.87
CA VAL A 381 -13.31 -10.40 11.78
C VAL A 381 -12.36 -10.61 10.59
N PRO A 382 -12.30 -9.70 9.60
CA PRO A 382 -11.47 -9.84 8.41
C PRO A 382 -10.01 -9.50 8.74
N VAL A 383 -9.28 -10.49 9.27
CA VAL A 383 -7.91 -10.36 9.75
C VAL A 383 -7.01 -9.70 8.69
N ASN A 384 -7.10 -10.15 7.44
CA ASN A 384 -6.25 -9.70 6.35
C ASN A 384 -6.48 -8.23 6.02
N ALA A 385 -7.75 -7.81 5.92
CA ALA A 385 -8.13 -6.43 5.65
C ALA A 385 -7.64 -5.50 6.75
N ILE A 386 -7.88 -5.83 8.03
CA ILE A 386 -7.48 -5.00 9.16
C ILE A 386 -5.96 -4.90 9.25
N MET A 387 -5.23 -6.00 9.08
CA MET A 387 -3.75 -5.96 9.06
C MET A 387 -3.22 -5.13 7.89
N ARG A 388 -3.88 -5.17 6.73
CA ARG A 388 -3.55 -4.34 5.58
C ARG A 388 -3.79 -2.85 5.86
N PHE A 389 -4.90 -2.49 6.50
CA PHE A 389 -5.17 -1.10 6.91
C PHE A 389 -4.12 -0.62 7.91
N ARG A 390 -3.75 -1.45 8.88
CA ARG A 390 -2.64 -1.16 9.79
C ARG A 390 -1.32 -0.94 9.04
N HIS A 391 -1.03 -1.72 7.99
CA HIS A 391 0.14 -1.48 7.14
C HIS A 391 0.06 -0.14 6.39
N TYR A 392 -1.12 0.25 5.90
CA TYR A 392 -1.34 1.59 5.32
C TYR A 392 -1.05 2.70 6.33
N PHE A 393 -1.52 2.55 7.56
CA PHE A 393 -1.28 3.51 8.63
C PHE A 393 0.21 3.61 8.96
N SER A 394 0.83 2.50 9.39
CA SER A 394 2.16 2.55 10.03
C SER A 394 3.33 2.55 9.05
N ALA A 395 3.23 1.80 7.95
CA ALA A 395 4.36 1.57 7.04
C ALA A 395 4.32 2.49 5.82
N GLN A 396 3.14 3.04 5.50
CA GLN A 396 2.94 3.91 4.35
C GLN A 396 2.58 5.35 4.72
N GLY A 397 2.37 5.65 6.02
CA GLY A 397 1.98 6.99 6.48
C GLY A 397 0.59 7.43 6.02
N ARG A 398 -0.25 6.51 5.53
CA ARG A 398 -1.58 6.79 4.97
C ARG A 398 -2.65 6.73 6.05
N GLU A 399 -2.43 7.45 7.14
CA GLU A 399 -3.23 7.33 8.37
C GLU A 399 -4.72 7.54 8.11
N LYS A 400 -5.09 8.67 7.48
CA LYS A 400 -6.49 9.00 7.17
C LYS A 400 -7.17 7.95 6.28
N HIS A 401 -6.46 7.47 5.26
CA HIS A 401 -7.01 6.44 4.37
C HIS A 401 -7.20 5.12 5.12
N ALA A 402 -6.20 4.69 5.89
CA ALA A 402 -6.29 3.48 6.70
C ALA A 402 -7.47 3.51 7.68
N MET A 403 -7.68 4.66 8.34
CA MET A 403 -8.79 4.86 9.27
C MET A 403 -10.14 4.88 8.56
N ALA A 404 -10.24 5.53 7.39
CA ALA A 404 -11.46 5.53 6.58
C ALA A 404 -11.83 4.12 6.10
N GLU A 405 -10.85 3.34 5.62
CA GLU A 405 -11.05 1.94 5.23
C GLU A 405 -11.50 1.08 6.42
N TYR A 406 -10.90 1.28 7.60
CA TYR A 406 -11.31 0.56 8.82
C TYR A 406 -12.72 0.95 9.28
N ALA A 407 -13.06 2.24 9.22
CA ALA A 407 -14.38 2.75 9.57
C ALA A 407 -15.48 2.25 8.62
N GLY A 408 -15.14 2.04 7.35
CA GLY A 408 -16.03 1.51 6.31
C GLY A 408 -16.23 -0.01 6.34
N LEU A 409 -15.64 -0.75 7.29
CA LEU A 409 -15.88 -2.18 7.42
C LEU A 409 -17.33 -2.48 7.79
N GLU A 410 -18.03 -3.21 6.93
CA GLU A 410 -19.41 -3.68 7.16
C GLU A 410 -19.48 -5.01 7.93
N THR A 411 -18.31 -5.60 8.28
CA THR A 411 -18.18 -6.87 9.00
C THR A 411 -17.93 -6.67 10.50
N GLY A 412 -17.66 -7.77 11.22
CA GLY A 412 -17.05 -7.71 12.54
C GLY A 412 -15.73 -6.93 12.52
N ARG A 413 -15.51 -6.10 13.54
CA ARG A 413 -14.31 -5.27 13.71
C ARG A 413 -13.42 -5.80 14.84
N ALA A 414 -12.21 -5.27 14.95
CA ALA A 414 -11.21 -5.81 15.86
C ALA A 414 -11.47 -5.50 17.35
N ASP A 415 -12.43 -4.63 17.70
CA ASP A 415 -13.00 -4.51 19.05
C ASP A 415 -13.52 -5.85 19.57
N LEU A 416 -14.04 -6.70 18.67
CA LEU A 416 -14.50 -8.05 18.99
C LEU A 416 -13.35 -8.99 19.39
N CYS A 417 -12.08 -8.61 19.29
CA CYS A 417 -10.95 -9.51 19.61
C CYS A 417 -10.60 -9.52 21.10
N ALA A 418 -10.96 -8.46 21.85
CA ALA A 418 -10.66 -8.19 23.25
C ALA A 418 -10.90 -9.35 24.23
N GLY A 419 -11.87 -10.22 23.96
CA GLY A 419 -12.21 -11.39 24.80
C GLY A 419 -12.24 -12.71 24.04
N CYS A 420 -11.56 -12.79 22.89
CA CYS A 420 -11.51 -14.00 22.08
C CYS A 420 -10.50 -15.01 22.65
N ALA A 421 -10.69 -16.32 22.38
CA ALA A 421 -9.71 -17.35 22.73
C ALA A 421 -8.49 -17.41 21.78
N GLY A 422 -8.44 -16.53 20.78
CA GLY A 422 -7.36 -16.49 19.78
C GLY A 422 -7.39 -17.65 18.80
N TYR A 423 -8.54 -17.94 18.16
CA TYR A 423 -8.64 -19.00 17.14
C TYR A 423 -7.71 -18.74 15.95
N CYS A 424 -7.68 -17.50 15.46
CA CYS A 424 -6.86 -17.10 14.32
C CYS A 424 -5.35 -17.32 14.55
N GLN A 425 -4.82 -17.09 15.76
CA GLN A 425 -3.40 -17.34 16.05
C GLN A 425 -3.08 -18.85 16.08
N LYS A 426 -4.02 -19.70 16.52
CA LYS A 426 -3.85 -21.17 16.49
C LYS A 426 -3.88 -21.70 15.05
N ALA A 427 -4.71 -21.10 14.20
CA ALA A 427 -4.81 -21.42 12.78
C ALA A 427 -3.69 -20.79 11.93
N CYS A 428 -2.92 -19.85 12.48
CA CYS A 428 -1.90 -19.16 11.71
C CYS A 428 -0.70 -20.09 11.44
N PRO A 429 -0.38 -20.39 10.17
CA PRO A 429 0.76 -21.26 9.84
C PRO A 429 2.12 -20.62 10.18
N HIS A 430 2.13 -19.34 10.55
CA HIS A 430 3.33 -18.57 10.87
C HIS A 430 3.39 -18.17 12.36
N GLY A 431 2.46 -18.66 13.19
CA GLY A 431 2.50 -18.46 14.65
C GLY A 431 2.29 -17.02 15.13
N LEU A 432 1.64 -16.16 14.32
CA LEU A 432 1.45 -14.75 14.69
C LEU A 432 0.55 -14.61 15.93
N PRO A 433 0.82 -13.64 16.82
CA PRO A 433 -0.08 -13.27 17.90
C PRO A 433 -1.25 -12.40 17.36
N ILE A 434 -2.02 -12.94 16.41
CA ILE A 434 -3.00 -12.21 15.60
C ILE A 434 -4.01 -11.46 16.46
N GLN A 435 -4.53 -12.08 17.52
CA GLN A 435 -5.48 -11.43 18.42
C GLN A 435 -4.90 -10.14 19.04
N ALA A 436 -3.66 -10.19 19.53
CA ALA A 436 -2.98 -9.03 20.09
C ALA A 436 -2.82 -7.93 19.04
N MET A 437 -2.34 -8.31 17.86
CA MET A 437 -2.09 -7.38 16.76
C MET A 437 -3.38 -6.73 16.25
N LEU A 438 -4.49 -7.48 16.16
CA LEU A 438 -5.78 -6.93 15.74
C LEU A 438 -6.27 -5.89 16.74
N THR A 439 -6.11 -6.18 18.03
CA THR A 439 -6.62 -5.27 19.05
C THR A 439 -5.78 -3.99 19.15
N LEU A 440 -4.47 -4.09 18.95
CA LEU A 440 -3.61 -2.91 18.78
C LEU A 440 -3.98 -2.11 17.52
N ALA A 441 -4.21 -2.80 16.39
CA ALA A 441 -4.68 -2.17 15.17
C ALA A 441 -6.03 -1.46 15.35
N HIS A 442 -6.95 -2.05 16.12
CA HIS A 442 -8.22 -1.40 16.46
C HIS A 442 -7.97 -0.06 17.13
N GLN A 443 -7.17 -0.02 18.19
CA GLN A 443 -6.86 1.22 18.92
C GLN A 443 -6.32 2.27 17.95
N THR A 444 -5.26 1.97 17.21
CA THR A 444 -4.63 2.92 16.28
C THR A 444 -5.60 3.40 15.18
N LEU A 445 -6.42 2.50 14.62
CA LEU A 445 -7.31 2.83 13.48
C LEU A 445 -8.61 3.52 13.91
N THR A 446 -8.95 3.54 15.19
CA THR A 446 -10.14 4.24 15.72
C THR A 446 -9.86 5.57 16.41
N LEU A 447 -8.61 5.88 16.73
CA LEU A 447 -8.22 7.11 17.46
C LEU A 447 -8.23 8.37 16.57
N GLY A 448 -9.27 8.54 15.76
CA GLY A 448 -9.52 9.71 14.90
C GLY A 448 -10.60 10.63 15.43
#